data_AF-A0A177DHN6-F1
#
_entry.id   AF-A0A177DHN6-F1
#
_cell.length_a   1.000
_cell.length_b   1.000
_cell.length_c   1.000
_cell.angle_alpha   90.00
_cell.angle_beta   90.00
_cell.angle_gamma   90.00
#
_symmetry.space_group_name_H-M   'P 1'
#
loop_
_entity.id
_entity.type
_entity.pdbx_description
1 polymer ?
#
loop_
_entity_poly.entity_id
_entity_poly.type
_entity_poly.pdbx_seq_one_letter_code
_entity_poly.pdbx_strand_id
1 'polypeptide(L)'
;SVFRAPKSSAPILLYLPPGPVVEKSLEDEERVITTLQDSSAATVVRINYRASSLNQYPTPCHDVLLGYDWVCEHLLIDEFSRPYLARLGVCGELVGGSLATMLALTECRLGESRIGAAAVNNPIVDWVFPDELAVIQPEDLPEPQYGDETQLPADEDLAGSLAIREAVENLQTERKRPKKRSPKTPPPTSWQANRDNTIIPARTLSEQRDVLFKKPQDYFDRFASPIHFFRSPHAQLTFPPQDDIFASLQPDIQPLDPEIQMALNHYATFEEAVKAPPAIPTLSRCRAYARNYPPGGTMPLSLPVWNITTGLQSPLSDTTHELARMLQRSIARQILKSHSGRSRWLDAAEKRQYEDIAKGRVEVDSHEGVGLWTQPDADVEQNPQLQEIGIWMKQRLEPGFV
;
A
#
# COMPACT_ATOMS: atom_id res chain seq x y z
N SER A 1 1.37 -24.10 -5.96
CA SER A 1 1.09 -25.01 -7.10
C SER A 1 1.62 -24.41 -8.39
N VAL A 2 2.10 -25.22 -9.32
CA VAL A 2 2.66 -24.73 -10.61
C VAL A 2 1.83 -25.27 -11.76
N PHE A 3 1.31 -24.38 -12.59
CA PHE A 3 0.50 -24.65 -13.78
C PHE A 3 1.32 -24.28 -15.01
N ARG A 4 1.93 -25.29 -15.65
CA ARG A 4 2.93 -25.06 -16.70
C ARG A 4 2.28 -24.67 -18.01
N ALA A 5 2.83 -23.64 -18.65
CA ALA A 5 2.52 -23.35 -20.04
C ALA A 5 3.01 -24.46 -20.97
N PRO A 6 2.44 -24.58 -22.18
CA PRO A 6 2.89 -25.57 -23.17
C PRO A 6 4.32 -25.32 -23.67
N LYS A 7 4.85 -24.10 -23.55
CA LYS A 7 6.22 -23.75 -23.94
C LYS A 7 7.11 -23.62 -22.71
N SER A 8 8.30 -24.24 -22.75
CA SER A 8 9.27 -24.17 -21.64
C SER A 8 9.89 -22.79 -21.43
N SER A 9 9.87 -21.92 -22.46
CA SER A 9 10.34 -20.53 -22.41
C SER A 9 9.23 -19.51 -22.15
N ALA A 10 8.04 -19.97 -21.76
CA ALA A 10 6.93 -19.09 -21.45
C ALA A 10 7.24 -18.17 -20.26
N PRO A 11 6.70 -16.94 -20.24
CA PRO A 11 6.83 -16.06 -19.08
C PRO A 11 6.21 -16.71 -17.84
N ILE A 12 6.64 -16.28 -16.66
CA ILE A 12 6.12 -16.76 -15.38
C ILE A 12 5.21 -15.68 -14.77
N LEU A 13 4.02 -16.11 -14.36
CA LEU A 13 3.03 -15.28 -13.68
C LEU A 13 2.77 -15.84 -12.28
N LEU A 14 3.03 -15.06 -11.25
CA LEU A 14 2.70 -15.39 -9.87
C LEU A 14 1.24 -15.00 -9.60
N TYR A 15 0.45 -15.93 -9.08
CA TYR A 15 -0.94 -15.68 -8.66
C TYR A 15 -1.06 -15.78 -7.14
N LEU A 16 -1.56 -14.71 -6.52
CA LEU A 16 -1.83 -14.61 -5.09
C LEU A 16 -3.35 -14.59 -4.86
N PRO A 17 -3.92 -15.65 -4.25
CA PRO A 17 -5.35 -15.76 -3.97
C PRO A 17 -5.92 -14.61 -3.13
N PRO A 18 -7.24 -14.37 -3.13
CA PRO A 18 -7.88 -13.24 -2.44
C PRO A 18 -7.67 -13.20 -0.90
N GLY A 19 -7.39 -14.35 -0.30
CA GLY A 19 -7.16 -14.46 1.14
C GLY A 19 -8.46 -14.68 1.94
N PRO A 20 -8.44 -14.50 3.26
CA PRO A 20 -9.56 -14.87 4.14
C PRO A 20 -10.71 -13.87 4.17
N VAL A 21 -10.66 -12.81 3.35
CA VAL A 21 -11.67 -11.74 3.31
C VAL A 21 -12.97 -12.19 2.63
N VAL A 22 -12.85 -13.11 1.68
CA VAL A 22 -13.97 -13.75 1.00
C VAL A 22 -13.92 -15.25 1.25
N GLU A 23 -15.06 -15.92 1.08
CA GLU A 23 -15.11 -17.36 1.22
C GLU A 23 -14.23 -18.03 0.16
N LYS A 24 -13.43 -19.01 0.57
CA LYS A 24 -12.50 -19.69 -0.33
C LYS A 24 -13.26 -20.67 -1.21
N SER A 25 -13.32 -20.37 -2.50
CA SER A 25 -13.85 -21.25 -3.52
C SER A 25 -12.72 -21.74 -4.42
N LEU A 26 -12.42 -23.04 -4.35
CA LEU A 26 -11.40 -23.65 -5.20
C LEU A 26 -11.77 -23.60 -6.67
N GLU A 27 -13.07 -23.72 -6.99
CA GLU A 27 -13.59 -23.65 -8.35
C GLU A 27 -13.38 -22.27 -8.96
N ASP A 28 -13.61 -21.20 -8.18
CA ASP A 28 -13.37 -19.83 -8.63
C ASP A 28 -11.88 -19.55 -8.83
N GLU A 29 -11.02 -20.02 -7.91
CA GLU A 29 -9.57 -19.90 -8.06
C GLU A 29 -9.05 -20.67 -9.28
N GLU A 30 -9.54 -21.89 -9.52
CA GLU A 30 -9.16 -22.70 -10.68
C GLU A 30 -9.60 -22.03 -11.99
N ARG A 31 -10.83 -21.49 -12.05
CA ARG A 31 -11.31 -20.71 -13.20
C ARG A 31 -10.41 -19.52 -13.48
N VAL A 32 -9.99 -18.79 -12.44
CA VAL A 32 -9.07 -17.66 -12.58
C VAL A 32 -7.72 -18.11 -13.17
N ILE A 33 -7.16 -19.19 -12.63
CA ILE A 33 -5.85 -19.72 -13.07
C ILE A 33 -5.92 -20.22 -14.52
N THR A 34 -6.95 -20.98 -14.89
CA THR A 34 -7.14 -21.47 -16.26
C THR A 34 -7.29 -20.31 -17.23
N THR A 35 -8.13 -19.32 -16.92
CA THR A 35 -8.33 -18.13 -17.76
C THR A 35 -7.02 -17.36 -17.95
N LEU A 36 -6.25 -17.16 -16.88
CA LEU A 36 -4.95 -16.50 -16.94
C LEU A 36 -3.95 -17.31 -17.77
N GLN A 37 -3.90 -18.63 -17.60
CA GLN A 37 -3.00 -19.50 -18.34
C GLN A 37 -3.29 -19.46 -19.85
N ASP A 38 -4.57 -19.55 -20.23
CA ASP A 38 -5.01 -19.57 -21.63
C ASP A 38 -4.75 -18.23 -22.34
N SER A 39 -5.06 -17.11 -21.67
CA SER A 39 -4.93 -15.77 -22.25
C SER A 39 -3.48 -15.25 -22.26
N SER A 40 -2.71 -15.54 -21.19
CA SER A 40 -1.32 -15.07 -21.07
C SER A 40 -0.30 -15.97 -21.75
N ALA A 41 -0.65 -17.24 -22.00
CA ALA A 41 0.28 -18.30 -22.39
C ALA A 41 1.51 -18.42 -21.44
N ALA A 42 1.36 -17.97 -20.19
CA ALA A 42 2.38 -17.98 -19.15
C ALA A 42 2.28 -19.23 -18.28
N THR A 43 3.39 -19.61 -17.64
CA THR A 43 3.38 -20.56 -16.53
C THR A 43 2.86 -19.84 -15.30
N VAL A 44 1.71 -20.26 -14.78
CA VAL A 44 1.08 -19.65 -13.61
C VAL A 44 1.55 -20.39 -12.35
N VAL A 45 2.06 -19.65 -11.37
CA VAL A 45 2.46 -20.19 -10.06
C VAL A 45 1.56 -19.61 -8.99
N ARG A 46 0.69 -20.45 -8.43
CA ARG A 46 -0.13 -20.08 -7.27
C ARG A 46 0.69 -20.22 -5.99
N ILE A 47 0.88 -19.12 -5.26
CA ILE A 47 1.50 -19.14 -3.94
C ILE A 47 0.41 -19.20 -2.87
N ASN A 48 0.32 -20.34 -2.19
CA ASN A 48 -0.64 -20.58 -1.13
C ASN A 48 -0.12 -20.04 0.21
N TYR A 49 -0.14 -18.72 0.36
CA TYR A 49 0.32 -18.06 1.59
C TYR A 49 -0.62 -18.35 2.77
N ARG A 50 -0.07 -18.38 3.99
CA ARG A 50 -0.85 -18.58 5.22
C ARG A 50 -1.31 -17.23 5.76
N ALA A 51 -2.62 -17.04 5.83
CA ALA A 51 -3.28 -15.89 6.44
C ALA A 51 -4.49 -16.38 7.25
N SER A 52 -4.40 -16.29 8.58
CA SER A 52 -5.44 -16.76 9.52
C SER A 52 -5.18 -16.21 10.91
N SER A 53 -6.09 -16.45 11.86
CA SER A 53 -5.87 -16.15 13.29
C SER A 53 -4.61 -16.83 13.87
N LEU A 54 -4.22 -17.99 13.33
CA LEU A 54 -3.00 -18.71 13.74
C LEU A 54 -1.73 -18.18 13.05
N ASN A 55 -1.88 -17.67 11.82
CA ASN A 55 -0.79 -17.20 10.97
C ASN A 55 -1.08 -15.75 10.57
N GLN A 56 -0.83 -14.84 11.51
CA GLN A 56 -1.03 -13.40 11.39
C GLN A 56 0.16 -12.74 10.68
N TYR A 57 0.02 -11.45 10.32
CA TYR A 57 1.17 -10.69 9.82
C TYR A 57 2.34 -10.72 10.82
N PRO A 58 3.60 -10.80 10.34
CA PRO A 58 4.07 -10.73 8.94
C PRO A 58 4.15 -12.09 8.19
N THR A 59 3.56 -13.18 8.70
CA THR A 59 3.67 -14.51 8.07
C THR A 59 3.24 -14.57 6.59
N PRO A 60 2.12 -13.96 6.16
CA PRO A 60 1.75 -13.94 4.75
C PRO A 60 2.82 -13.31 3.84
N CYS A 61 3.49 -12.25 4.30
CA CYS A 61 4.56 -11.59 3.55
C CYS A 61 5.76 -12.53 3.37
N HIS A 62 6.17 -13.21 4.45
CA HIS A 62 7.28 -14.15 4.40
C HIS A 62 6.99 -15.35 3.48
N ASP A 63 5.77 -15.87 3.50
CA ASP A 63 5.37 -16.98 2.63
C ASP A 63 5.41 -16.58 1.15
N VAL A 64 5.01 -15.36 0.82
CA VAL A 64 5.05 -14.84 -0.56
C VAL A 64 6.49 -14.60 -1.03
N LEU A 65 7.35 -14.01 -0.19
CA LEU A 65 8.77 -13.83 -0.51
C LEU A 65 9.48 -15.19 -0.69
N LEU A 66 9.24 -16.15 0.22
CA LEU A 66 9.79 -17.50 0.09
C LEU A 66 9.29 -18.19 -1.18
N GLY A 67 8.02 -18.01 -1.55
CA GLY A 67 7.47 -18.52 -2.80
C GLY A 67 8.10 -17.88 -4.03
N TYR A 68 8.40 -16.58 -3.99
CA TYR A 68 9.12 -15.86 -5.04
C TYR A 68 10.55 -16.37 -5.20
N ASP A 69 11.30 -16.49 -4.11
CA ASP A 69 12.67 -17.01 -4.10
C ASP A 69 12.70 -18.44 -4.68
N TRP A 70 11.76 -19.29 -4.25
CA TRP A 70 11.64 -20.64 -4.77
C TRP A 70 11.42 -20.65 -6.29
N VAL A 71 10.57 -19.76 -6.81
CA VAL A 71 10.33 -19.64 -8.26
C VAL A 71 11.59 -19.21 -8.99
N CYS A 72 12.30 -18.20 -8.46
CA CYS A 72 13.55 -17.72 -9.04
C CYS A 72 14.63 -18.82 -9.07
N GLU A 73 14.73 -19.62 -8.01
CA GLU A 73 15.72 -20.69 -7.90
C GLU A 73 15.39 -21.93 -8.75
N HIS A 74 14.11 -22.26 -8.93
CA HIS A 74 13.70 -23.56 -9.49
C HIS A 74 13.08 -23.49 -10.89
N LEU A 75 12.47 -22.35 -11.27
CA LEU A 75 11.78 -22.19 -12.55
C LEU A 75 12.54 -21.32 -13.55
N LEU A 76 13.48 -20.50 -13.10
CA LEU A 76 14.33 -19.67 -13.97
C LEU A 76 15.63 -20.37 -14.34
N ILE A 77 15.50 -21.62 -14.75
CA ILE A 77 16.61 -22.48 -15.14
C ILE A 77 16.50 -22.78 -16.64
N ASP A 78 17.58 -22.58 -17.39
CA ASP A 78 17.65 -22.91 -18.82
C ASP A 78 17.78 -24.44 -19.06
N GLU A 79 17.77 -24.85 -20.33
CA GLU A 79 17.90 -26.26 -20.72
C GLU A 79 19.22 -26.91 -20.26
N PHE A 80 20.23 -26.11 -19.92
CA PHE A 80 21.55 -26.54 -19.45
C PHE A 80 21.70 -26.42 -17.93
N SER A 81 20.60 -26.29 -17.19
CA SER A 81 20.59 -26.13 -15.74
C SER A 81 21.28 -24.84 -15.23
N ARG A 82 21.30 -23.78 -16.04
CA ARG A 82 21.87 -22.48 -15.66
C ARG A 82 20.78 -21.48 -15.31
N PRO A 83 20.95 -20.68 -14.24
CA PRO A 83 19.99 -19.64 -13.91
C PRO A 83 20.00 -18.55 -14.99
N TYR A 84 18.82 -18.07 -15.38
CA TYR A 84 18.67 -16.93 -16.28
C TYR A 84 17.84 -15.83 -15.62
N LEU A 85 18.07 -14.59 -16.04
CA LEU A 85 17.33 -13.44 -15.52
C LEU A 85 16.02 -13.29 -16.28
N ALA A 86 14.92 -13.20 -15.55
CA ALA A 86 13.59 -13.05 -16.14
C ALA A 86 12.83 -11.86 -15.57
N ARG A 87 11.89 -11.35 -16.38
CA ARG A 87 10.83 -10.46 -15.92
C ARG A 87 9.62 -11.33 -15.61
N LEU A 88 9.22 -11.34 -14.34
CA LEU A 88 8.05 -12.09 -13.87
C LEU A 88 6.85 -11.15 -13.78
N GLY A 89 5.66 -11.69 -13.97
CA GLY A 89 4.40 -11.03 -13.64
C GLY A 89 3.95 -11.41 -12.24
N VAL A 90 3.25 -10.52 -11.55
CA VAL A 90 2.49 -10.86 -10.35
C VAL A 90 1.04 -10.41 -10.52
N CYS A 91 0.10 -11.22 -10.04
CA CYS A 91 -1.29 -10.84 -9.95
C CYS A 91 -1.90 -11.27 -8.63
N GLY A 92 -2.85 -10.49 -8.14
CA GLY A 92 -3.55 -10.80 -6.90
C GLY A 92 -4.78 -9.94 -6.65
N GLU A 93 -5.66 -10.45 -5.80
CA GLU A 93 -6.92 -9.82 -5.43
C GLU A 93 -6.97 -9.59 -3.91
N LEU A 94 -7.63 -8.53 -3.43
CA LEU A 94 -7.85 -8.27 -1.98
C LEU A 94 -6.54 -8.37 -1.17
N VAL A 95 -6.40 -9.36 -0.27
CA VAL A 95 -5.17 -9.59 0.52
C VAL A 95 -4.04 -10.06 -0.39
N GLY A 96 -4.34 -10.92 -1.37
CA GLY A 96 -3.40 -11.29 -2.42
C GLY A 96 -2.97 -10.10 -3.27
N GLY A 97 -3.86 -9.14 -3.50
CA GLY A 97 -3.57 -7.87 -4.18
C GLY A 97 -2.64 -6.97 -3.36
N SER A 98 -2.82 -6.96 -2.04
CA SER A 98 -1.89 -6.32 -1.10
C SER A 98 -0.49 -6.94 -1.18
N LEU A 99 -0.41 -8.27 -1.07
CA LEU A 99 0.85 -9.00 -1.14
C LEU A 99 1.51 -8.90 -2.52
N ALA A 100 0.72 -8.85 -3.59
CA ALA A 100 1.20 -8.66 -4.96
C ALA A 100 1.79 -7.25 -5.12
N THR A 101 1.12 -6.25 -4.55
CA THR A 101 1.61 -4.87 -4.52
C THR A 101 2.92 -4.80 -3.72
N MET A 102 2.98 -5.41 -2.54
CA MET A 102 4.20 -5.50 -1.74
C MET A 102 5.36 -6.12 -2.54
N LEU A 103 5.14 -7.30 -3.13
CA LEU A 103 6.15 -8.01 -3.90
C LEU A 103 6.62 -7.20 -5.12
N ALA A 104 5.69 -6.55 -5.83
CA ALA A 104 5.99 -5.71 -6.98
C ALA A 104 6.78 -4.46 -6.63
N LEU A 105 6.62 -3.92 -5.41
CA LEU A 105 7.40 -2.77 -4.94
C LEU A 105 8.81 -3.20 -4.52
N THR A 106 8.95 -4.31 -3.80
CA THR A 106 10.24 -4.73 -3.23
C THR A 106 11.12 -5.48 -4.23
N GLU A 107 10.54 -6.37 -5.04
CA GLU A 107 11.26 -7.26 -5.96
C GLU A 107 11.33 -6.69 -7.38
N CYS A 108 11.68 -5.40 -7.50
CA CYS A 108 11.75 -4.68 -8.78
C CYS A 108 13.18 -4.24 -9.17
N ARG A 109 14.21 -4.96 -8.68
CA ARG A 109 15.62 -4.60 -8.88
C ARG A 109 16.09 -4.82 -10.32
N LEU A 110 16.74 -3.81 -10.91
CA LEU A 110 17.41 -3.96 -12.20
C LEU A 110 18.70 -4.77 -12.06
N GLY A 111 18.98 -5.63 -13.05
CA GLY A 111 20.15 -6.51 -13.06
C GLY A 111 19.92 -7.90 -12.44
N GLU A 112 18.75 -8.12 -11.83
CA GLU A 112 18.31 -9.40 -11.27
C GLU A 112 16.98 -9.83 -11.91
N SER A 113 16.55 -11.06 -11.61
CA SER A 113 15.17 -11.49 -11.84
C SER A 113 14.26 -10.60 -11.01
N ARG A 114 13.21 -10.08 -11.63
CA ARG A 114 12.36 -9.05 -11.02
C ARG A 114 10.92 -9.15 -11.45
N ILE A 115 10.03 -8.57 -10.65
CA ILE A 115 8.67 -8.27 -11.05
C ILE A 115 8.69 -7.13 -12.08
N GLY A 116 8.29 -7.45 -13.31
CA GLY A 116 8.24 -6.51 -14.43
C GLY A 116 6.84 -5.97 -14.73
N ALA A 117 5.80 -6.69 -14.31
CA ALA A 117 4.40 -6.33 -14.48
C ALA A 117 3.57 -6.79 -13.27
N ALA A 118 2.63 -5.95 -12.83
CA ALA A 118 1.75 -6.24 -11.71
C ALA A 118 0.29 -5.96 -12.08
N ALA A 119 -0.59 -6.94 -11.92
CA ALA A 119 -2.04 -6.76 -12.04
C ALA A 119 -2.70 -6.96 -10.69
N VAL A 120 -3.43 -5.98 -10.16
CA VAL A 120 -4.06 -6.08 -8.84
C VAL A 120 -5.53 -5.70 -8.90
N ASN A 121 -6.37 -6.47 -8.21
CA ASN A 121 -7.82 -6.24 -8.15
C ASN A 121 -8.26 -5.93 -6.72
N ASN A 122 -8.93 -4.79 -6.55
CA ASN A 122 -9.46 -4.31 -5.28
C ASN A 122 -8.46 -4.54 -4.11
N PRO A 123 -7.19 -4.13 -4.25
CA PRO A 123 -6.16 -4.53 -3.29
C PRO A 123 -6.33 -3.83 -1.94
N ILE A 124 -6.13 -4.56 -0.84
CA ILE A 124 -6.14 -3.97 0.52
C ILE A 124 -4.77 -3.35 0.80
N VAL A 125 -4.62 -2.09 0.44
CA VAL A 125 -3.31 -1.38 0.46
C VAL A 125 -3.09 -0.52 1.70
N ASP A 126 -4.14 -0.34 2.50
CA ASP A 126 -4.14 0.37 3.78
C ASP A 126 -5.10 -0.36 4.75
N TRP A 127 -4.57 -0.89 5.86
CA TRP A 127 -5.37 -1.53 6.90
C TRP A 127 -5.95 -0.55 7.91
N VAL A 128 -5.66 0.75 7.75
CA VAL A 128 -6.25 1.82 8.55
C VAL A 128 -7.57 2.26 7.91
N PHE A 129 -8.67 1.63 8.33
CA PHE A 129 -9.98 1.90 7.73
C PHE A 129 -10.62 3.21 8.25
N PRO A 130 -11.37 3.94 7.39
CA PRO A 130 -11.96 5.23 7.76
C PRO A 130 -12.97 5.19 8.92
N ASP A 131 -13.64 4.04 9.16
CA ASP A 131 -14.75 3.91 10.12
C ASP A 131 -14.35 4.05 11.58
N GLU A 132 -13.08 3.81 11.89
CA GLU A 132 -12.55 3.88 13.26
C GLU A 132 -12.07 5.27 13.64
N LEU A 133 -12.13 6.19 12.68
CA LEU A 133 -11.47 7.46 12.76
C LEU A 133 -12.50 8.58 12.61
N ALA A 134 -12.61 9.41 13.65
CA ALA A 134 -13.46 10.60 13.63
C ALA A 134 -13.23 11.41 12.35
N VAL A 135 -14.31 11.88 11.73
CA VAL A 135 -14.22 12.75 10.55
C VAL A 135 -13.75 14.12 11.02
N ILE A 136 -12.48 14.42 10.76
CA ILE A 136 -11.84 15.69 11.08
C ILE A 136 -11.61 16.45 9.77
N GLN A 137 -11.83 17.77 9.77
CA GLN A 137 -11.53 18.60 8.61
C GLN A 137 -10.01 18.63 8.34
N PRO A 138 -9.55 18.68 7.08
CA PRO A 138 -8.12 18.67 6.77
C PRO A 138 -7.29 19.78 7.44
N GLU A 139 -7.91 20.92 7.75
CA GLU A 139 -7.29 22.02 8.51
C GLU A 139 -7.08 21.74 10.00
N ASP A 140 -7.89 20.85 10.59
CA ASP A 140 -7.89 20.54 12.02
C ASP A 140 -7.14 19.23 12.34
N LEU A 141 -6.57 18.58 11.32
CA LEU A 141 -5.80 17.35 11.52
C LEU A 141 -4.53 17.63 12.32
N PRO A 142 -4.30 16.90 13.44
CA PRO A 142 -3.08 17.06 14.22
C PRO A 142 -1.87 16.56 13.43
N GLU A 143 -0.71 17.13 13.74
CA GLU A 143 0.56 16.63 13.24
C GLU A 143 0.88 15.26 13.87
N PRO A 144 1.50 14.34 13.11
CA PRO A 144 1.88 13.03 13.64
C PRO A 144 2.91 13.20 14.77
N GLN A 145 2.73 12.43 15.86
CA GLN A 145 3.61 12.45 17.03
C GLN A 145 5.07 12.13 16.68
N TYR A 146 5.26 11.25 15.70
CA TYR A 146 6.57 10.91 15.16
C TYR A 146 6.66 11.46 13.74
N GLY A 147 7.46 12.50 13.57
CA GLY A 147 7.73 13.11 12.27
C GLY A 147 8.40 12.09 11.37
N ASP A 148 7.69 11.69 10.31
CA ASP A 148 8.20 10.83 9.26
C ASP A 148 9.14 11.63 8.32
N GLU A 149 10.03 10.97 7.59
CA GLU A 149 11.16 11.61 6.86
C GLU A 149 10.79 12.54 5.67
N THR A 150 9.58 13.07 5.60
CA THR A 150 9.11 13.89 4.49
C THR A 150 8.25 15.08 4.94
N GLN A 151 8.63 16.29 4.53
CA GLN A 151 8.11 17.56 5.08
C GLN A 151 6.84 18.11 4.40
N LEU A 152 6.14 17.34 3.56
CA LEU A 152 4.97 17.82 2.83
C LEU A 152 3.76 16.88 2.91
N PRO A 153 2.52 17.42 2.92
CA PRO A 153 1.31 16.62 2.91
C PRO A 153 1.28 15.59 1.78
N ALA A 154 0.75 14.39 2.04
CA ALA A 154 0.68 13.29 1.08
C ALA A 154 -0.03 13.66 -0.24
N ASP A 155 -1.06 14.50 -0.15
CA ASP A 155 -1.80 14.98 -1.31
C ASP A 155 -1.03 16.00 -2.14
N GLU A 156 -0.06 16.70 -1.54
CA GLU A 156 0.77 17.70 -2.20
C GLU A 156 1.94 17.08 -2.96
N ASP A 157 2.21 17.62 -4.15
CA ASP A 157 3.38 17.22 -4.92
C ASP A 157 4.64 17.93 -4.39
N LEU A 158 5.59 17.17 -3.84
CA LEU A 158 6.87 17.67 -3.33
C LEU A 158 7.65 18.57 -4.30
N ALA A 159 7.56 18.29 -5.59
CA ALA A 159 8.24 19.08 -6.61
C ALA A 159 7.43 20.32 -7.06
N GLY A 160 6.11 20.33 -6.85
CA GLY A 160 5.24 21.48 -7.11
C GLY A 160 5.22 22.49 -5.96
N SER A 161 5.15 22.04 -4.71
CA SER A 161 5.00 22.93 -3.55
C SER A 161 6.21 23.84 -3.30
N LEU A 162 7.43 23.41 -3.65
CA LEU A 162 8.64 24.26 -3.56
C LEU A 162 8.72 25.29 -4.69
N ALA A 163 8.36 24.93 -5.92
CA ALA A 163 8.27 25.88 -7.03
C ALA A 163 7.18 26.93 -6.79
N ILE A 164 6.06 26.54 -6.15
CA ILE A 164 5.03 27.47 -5.69
C ILE A 164 5.57 28.35 -4.57
N ARG A 165 6.32 27.83 -3.60
CA ARG A 165 6.93 28.66 -2.53
C ARG A 165 7.91 29.70 -3.09
N GLU A 166 8.79 29.33 -4.02
CA GLU A 166 9.70 30.26 -4.70
C GLU A 166 8.93 31.28 -5.57
N ALA A 167 7.87 30.87 -6.28
CA ALA A 167 7.02 31.78 -7.03
C ALA A 167 6.22 32.74 -6.14
N VAL A 168 5.80 32.29 -4.95
CA VAL A 168 5.08 33.08 -3.95
C VAL A 168 6.01 34.03 -3.19
N GLU A 169 7.26 33.63 -2.92
CA GLU A 169 8.30 34.52 -2.39
C GLU A 169 8.64 35.64 -3.39
N ASN A 170 8.68 35.32 -4.69
CA ASN A 170 8.92 36.31 -5.75
C ASN A 170 7.69 37.19 -6.07
N LEU A 171 6.50 36.85 -5.56
CA LEU A 171 5.24 37.59 -5.78
C LEU A 171 4.67 38.19 -4.49
N GLN A 172 5.54 38.60 -3.56
CA GLN A 172 5.16 39.48 -2.44
C GLN A 172 4.82 40.90 -2.91
N THR A 173 3.89 41.02 -3.85
CA THR A 173 3.11 42.22 -4.12
C THR A 173 1.64 41.82 -4.19
N GLU A 174 0.94 42.13 -3.10
CA GLU A 174 -0.51 42.22 -2.94
C GLU A 174 -1.39 41.41 -3.90
N ARG A 175 -1.71 40.16 -3.54
CA ARG A 175 -2.95 39.51 -4.02
C ARG A 175 -3.82 39.08 -2.86
N LYS A 176 -4.99 39.76 -2.76
CA LYS A 176 -6.07 39.45 -1.82
C LYS A 176 -6.45 37.97 -1.93
N ARG A 177 -6.36 37.25 -0.81
CA ARG A 177 -6.82 35.86 -0.68
C ARG A 177 -8.28 35.77 -1.15
N PRO A 178 -8.62 34.87 -2.11
CA PRO A 178 -10.00 34.73 -2.54
C PRO A 178 -10.87 34.28 -1.36
N LYS A 179 -12.04 34.90 -1.22
CA LYS A 179 -13.01 34.61 -0.14
C LYS A 179 -13.38 33.13 -0.16
N LYS A 180 -13.15 32.42 0.96
CA LYS A 180 -13.57 31.03 1.19
C LYS A 180 -15.06 30.92 0.88
N ARG A 181 -15.43 30.13 -0.14
CA ARG A 181 -16.81 29.67 -0.32
C ARG A 181 -17.17 28.80 0.88
N SER A 182 -18.42 28.91 1.35
CA SER A 182 -18.95 28.03 2.41
C SER A 182 -18.70 26.57 2.03
N PRO A 183 -18.13 25.75 2.93
CA PRO A 183 -17.79 24.37 2.62
C PRO A 183 -19.08 23.61 2.29
N LYS A 184 -19.19 23.12 1.05
CA LYS A 184 -20.14 22.04 0.74
C LYS A 184 -19.65 20.82 1.51
N THR A 185 -20.55 20.11 2.17
CA THR A 185 -20.22 18.82 2.80
C THR A 185 -19.53 17.94 1.75
N PRO A 186 -18.33 17.41 2.03
CA PRO A 186 -17.65 16.54 1.08
C PRO A 186 -18.56 15.34 0.76
N PRO A 187 -18.56 14.85 -0.49
CA PRO A 187 -19.30 13.64 -0.83
C PRO A 187 -18.83 12.48 0.06
N PRO A 188 -19.73 11.53 0.38
CA PRO A 188 -19.35 10.36 1.16
C PRO A 188 -18.22 9.60 0.43
N THR A 189 -17.27 9.08 1.19
CA THR A 189 -16.22 8.22 0.63
C THR A 189 -16.83 6.92 0.10
N SER A 190 -16.17 6.26 -0.86
CA SER A 190 -16.55 4.93 -1.34
C SER A 190 -16.72 3.93 -0.20
N TRP A 191 -15.87 4.02 0.83
CA TRP A 191 -15.98 3.23 2.06
C TRP A 191 -17.33 3.42 2.77
N GLN A 192 -17.78 4.67 2.90
CA GLN A 192 -19.06 5.00 3.54
C GLN A 192 -20.25 4.66 2.64
N ALA A 193 -20.13 4.92 1.33
CA ALA A 193 -21.20 4.68 0.37
C ALA A 193 -21.47 3.19 0.14
N ASN A 194 -20.41 2.37 0.15
CA ASN A 194 -20.47 0.94 -0.13
C ASN A 194 -20.26 0.08 1.13
N ARG A 195 -20.54 0.62 2.32
CA ARG A 195 -20.31 -0.07 3.60
C ARG A 195 -21.03 -1.41 3.69
N ASP A 196 -22.29 -1.44 3.24
CA ASP A 196 -23.22 -2.57 3.33
C ASP A 196 -23.17 -3.46 2.08
N ASN A 197 -22.04 -3.49 1.37
CA ASN A 197 -21.85 -4.36 0.22
C ASN A 197 -22.03 -5.84 0.60
N THR A 198 -22.66 -6.64 -0.26
CA THR A 198 -22.97 -8.06 0.03
C THR A 198 -21.76 -8.99 -0.04
N ILE A 199 -20.75 -8.67 -0.86
CA ILE A 199 -19.59 -9.53 -1.13
C ILE A 199 -18.43 -9.17 -0.20
N ILE A 200 -18.12 -7.87 -0.08
CA ILE A 200 -17.06 -7.35 0.79
C ILE A 200 -17.58 -6.24 1.70
N PRO A 201 -18.43 -6.57 2.70
CA PRO A 201 -18.88 -5.57 3.67
C PRO A 201 -17.70 -4.95 4.43
N ALA A 202 -17.78 -3.65 4.71
CA ALA A 202 -16.76 -2.95 5.50
C ALA A 202 -16.54 -3.60 6.89
N ARG A 203 -17.62 -4.11 7.49
CA ARG A 203 -17.57 -4.84 8.76
C ARG A 203 -16.69 -6.09 8.66
N THR A 204 -16.83 -6.87 7.58
CA THR A 204 -16.01 -8.06 7.34
C THR A 204 -14.55 -7.69 7.18
N LEU A 205 -14.23 -6.58 6.48
CA LEU A 205 -12.87 -6.09 6.35
C LEU A 205 -12.25 -5.74 7.71
N SER A 206 -12.99 -5.01 8.57
CA SER A 206 -12.54 -4.69 9.93
C SER A 206 -12.36 -5.95 10.79
N GLU A 207 -13.30 -6.89 10.77
CA GLU A 207 -13.20 -8.15 11.52
C GLU A 207 -11.98 -8.99 11.07
N GLN A 208 -11.72 -9.04 9.76
CA GLN A 208 -10.56 -9.76 9.23
C GLN A 208 -9.23 -9.10 9.59
N ARG A 209 -9.18 -7.77 9.66
CA ARG A 209 -7.99 -7.08 10.17
C ARG A 209 -7.71 -7.47 11.62
N ASP A 210 -8.71 -7.50 12.48
CA ASP A 210 -8.55 -7.89 13.89
C ASP A 210 -8.10 -9.35 14.04
N VAL A 211 -8.47 -10.21 13.08
CA VAL A 211 -7.97 -11.58 12.97
C VAL A 211 -6.53 -11.64 12.48
N LEU A 212 -6.15 -10.83 11.49
CA LEU A 212 -4.87 -10.90 10.80
C LEU A 212 -3.70 -10.20 11.50
N PHE A 213 -3.98 -9.34 12.48
CA PHE A 213 -2.96 -8.57 13.20
C PHE A 213 -3.06 -8.78 14.70
N LYS A 214 -1.90 -8.83 15.37
CA LYS A 214 -1.83 -8.97 16.83
C LYS A 214 -2.03 -7.64 17.55
N LYS A 215 -1.46 -6.58 16.98
CA LYS A 215 -1.42 -5.27 17.60
C LYS A 215 -1.86 -4.20 16.60
N PRO A 216 -2.54 -3.14 17.05
CA PRO A 216 -2.88 -2.01 16.18
C PRO A 216 -1.67 -1.28 15.59
N GLN A 217 -0.48 -1.38 16.21
CA GLN A 217 0.75 -0.81 15.64
C GLN A 217 1.12 -1.46 14.30
N ASP A 218 0.76 -2.73 14.12
CA ASP A 218 1.16 -3.53 12.97
C ASP A 218 0.38 -3.13 11.70
N TYR A 219 -0.74 -2.40 11.83
CA TYR A 219 -1.50 -1.85 10.69
C TYR A 219 -0.65 -0.88 9.84
N PHE A 220 0.32 -0.24 10.48
CA PHE A 220 1.20 0.75 9.85
C PHE A 220 2.45 0.13 9.21
N ASP A 221 2.60 -1.20 9.27
CA ASP A 221 3.68 -1.89 8.57
C ASP A 221 3.56 -1.67 7.06
N ARG A 222 4.64 -1.25 6.40
CA ARG A 222 4.69 -0.99 4.96
C ARG A 222 4.51 -2.25 4.12
N PHE A 223 4.88 -3.42 4.63
CA PHE A 223 4.72 -4.69 3.92
C PHE A 223 3.27 -5.20 3.98
N ALA A 224 2.55 -4.88 5.06
CA ALA A 224 1.14 -5.23 5.21
C ALA A 224 0.20 -4.18 4.59
N SER A 225 0.58 -2.90 4.65
CA SER A 225 -0.08 -1.74 4.03
C SER A 225 0.85 -1.08 2.99
N PRO A 226 1.00 -1.64 1.77
CA PRO A 226 1.94 -1.18 0.75
C PRO A 226 1.82 0.28 0.33
N ILE A 227 0.66 0.92 0.53
CA ILE A 227 0.53 2.35 0.24
C ILE A 227 1.48 3.19 1.09
N HIS A 228 1.90 2.66 2.26
CA HIS A 228 2.81 3.34 3.16
C HIS A 228 4.25 3.41 2.66
N PHE A 229 4.60 2.77 1.54
CA PHE A 229 5.86 3.10 0.84
C PHE A 229 5.83 4.52 0.26
N PHE A 230 4.65 5.04 -0.11
CA PHE A 230 4.50 6.34 -0.79
C PHE A 230 4.00 7.46 0.11
N ARG A 231 3.44 7.13 1.28
CA ARG A 231 3.04 8.12 2.28
C ARG A 231 3.06 7.58 3.71
N SER A 232 3.01 8.45 4.69
CA SER A 232 2.69 8.03 6.06
C SER A 232 1.22 7.61 6.18
N PRO A 233 0.85 6.88 7.24
CA PRO A 233 -0.55 6.59 7.53
C PRO A 233 -1.37 7.86 7.81
N HIS A 234 -2.67 7.82 7.54
CA HIS A 234 -3.62 8.88 7.90
C HIS A 234 -4.08 8.82 9.37
N ALA A 235 -3.44 7.95 10.16
CA ALA A 235 -3.73 7.78 11.58
C ALA A 235 -2.46 7.56 12.39
N GLN A 236 -2.56 7.86 13.67
CA GLN A 236 -1.55 7.58 14.68
C GLN A 236 -2.20 6.93 15.89
N LEU A 237 -1.41 6.15 16.63
CA LEU A 237 -1.83 5.61 17.92
C LEU A 237 -1.52 6.60 19.02
N THR A 238 -2.57 7.06 19.71
CA THR A 238 -2.44 7.85 20.93
C THR A 238 -2.51 6.92 22.12
N PHE A 239 -1.44 6.92 22.91
CA PHE A 239 -1.41 6.24 24.20
C PHE A 239 -1.95 7.20 25.27
N PRO A 240 -2.85 6.74 26.15
CA PRO A 240 -3.23 7.52 27.32
C PRO A 240 -1.98 7.93 28.11
N PRO A 241 -1.93 9.15 28.65
CA PRO A 241 -0.79 9.57 29.47
C PRO A 241 -0.65 8.60 30.64
N GLN A 242 0.50 7.95 30.74
CA GLN A 242 0.88 7.20 31.93
C GLN A 242 1.45 8.21 32.92
N ASP A 243 0.93 8.22 34.16
CA ASP A 243 1.40 9.12 35.23
C ASP A 243 2.92 8.99 35.50
N ASP A 244 3.52 7.85 35.14
CA ASP A 244 4.96 7.57 35.27
C ASP A 244 5.86 8.51 34.42
N ILE A 245 5.35 9.06 33.32
CA ILE A 245 6.09 10.02 32.48
C ILE A 245 6.16 11.39 33.15
N PHE A 246 5.16 11.74 33.96
CA PHE A 246 5.17 12.98 34.75
C PHE A 246 6.14 12.91 35.94
N ALA A 247 6.34 11.72 36.52
CA ALA A 247 7.31 11.50 37.60
C ALA A 247 8.77 11.56 37.13
N SER A 248 9.02 11.32 35.83
CA SER A 248 10.36 11.37 35.22
C SER A 248 10.70 12.71 34.58
N LEU A 249 9.71 13.58 34.35
CA LEU A 249 9.91 14.99 34.08
C LEU A 249 10.10 15.72 35.40
N GLN A 250 11.35 15.77 35.90
CA GLN A 250 11.69 16.72 36.96
C GLN A 250 11.44 18.14 36.44
N PRO A 251 10.50 18.91 37.00
CA PRO A 251 10.43 20.33 36.70
C PRO A 251 11.62 20.97 37.40
N ASP A 252 12.36 21.76 36.63
CA ASP A 252 13.37 22.72 37.06
C ASP A 252 13.54 22.89 38.58
N ILE A 253 14.67 22.35 39.04
CA ILE A 253 15.37 22.55 40.30
C ILE A 253 15.01 23.89 40.99
N GLN A 254 14.30 23.81 42.12
CA GLN A 254 14.83 24.41 43.35
C GLN A 254 15.41 23.26 44.19
N PRO A 255 16.65 23.37 44.70
CA PRO A 255 17.25 22.29 45.45
C PRO A 255 16.47 22.10 46.76
N LEU A 256 15.69 21.02 46.84
CA LEU A 256 15.16 20.53 48.11
C LEU A 256 16.32 20.00 48.94
N ASP A 257 16.28 20.31 50.24
CA ASP A 257 17.30 19.93 51.23
C ASP A 257 17.52 18.39 51.21
N PRO A 258 18.77 17.89 51.17
CA PRO A 258 19.08 16.45 51.09
C PRO A 258 18.40 15.59 52.17
N GLU A 259 18.15 16.13 53.37
CA GLU A 259 17.39 15.44 54.42
C GLU A 259 15.93 15.15 54.02
N ILE A 260 15.26 16.07 53.31
CA ILE A 260 13.86 15.92 52.89
C ILE A 260 13.75 14.88 51.78
N GLN A 261 14.75 14.85 50.89
CA GLN A 261 14.81 13.91 49.76
C GLN A 261 15.05 12.47 50.23
N MET A 262 15.88 12.27 51.26
CA MET A 262 16.03 10.95 51.90
C MET A 262 14.77 10.51 52.65
N ALA A 263 14.05 11.45 53.29
CA ALA A 263 12.79 11.13 53.97
C ALA A 263 11.68 10.70 52.99
N LEU A 264 11.53 11.40 51.86
CA LEU A 264 10.56 11.06 50.81
C LEU A 264 10.81 9.67 50.20
N ASN A 265 12.07 9.35 49.92
CA ASN A 265 12.45 8.03 49.39
C ASN A 265 12.22 6.89 50.41
N HIS A 266 12.20 7.20 51.71
CA HIS A 266 11.99 6.20 52.75
C HIS A 266 10.51 5.83 52.98
N TYR A 267 9.58 6.72 52.63
CA TYR A 267 8.13 6.51 52.74
C TYR A 267 7.48 5.97 51.45
N ALA A 268 8.16 6.05 50.30
CA ALA A 268 7.63 5.61 49.00
C ALA A 268 7.52 4.07 48.83
N THR A 269 7.78 3.28 49.87
CA THR A 269 7.90 1.82 49.74
C THR A 269 6.62 1.03 50.04
N PHE A 270 5.49 1.65 50.43
CA PHE A 270 4.35 0.86 50.94
C PHE A 270 2.93 1.36 50.64
N GLU A 271 2.68 2.09 49.55
CA GLU A 271 1.30 2.34 49.11
C GLU A 271 1.06 1.80 47.69
N GLU A 272 0.38 0.64 47.69
CA GLU A 272 -0.40 0.03 46.61
C GLU A 272 -0.14 0.55 45.19
N ALA A 273 0.73 -0.17 44.47
CA ALA A 273 0.64 -0.24 43.02
C ALA A 273 -0.69 -0.93 42.64
N VAL A 274 -1.79 -0.20 42.74
CA VAL A 274 -3.02 -0.50 42.00
C VAL A 274 -2.62 -0.39 40.53
N LYS A 275 -2.27 -1.52 39.92
CA LYS A 275 -2.09 -1.63 38.47
C LYS A 275 -3.36 -1.11 37.82
N ALA A 276 -3.35 0.15 37.38
CA ALA A 276 -4.35 0.65 36.46
C ALA A 276 -4.39 -0.33 35.27
N PRO A 277 -5.58 -0.69 34.76
CA PRO A 277 -5.69 -1.54 33.59
C PRO A 277 -4.84 -0.95 32.46
N PRO A 278 -4.14 -1.79 31.66
CA PRO A 278 -3.24 -1.29 30.63
C PRO A 278 -3.99 -0.34 29.70
N ALA A 279 -3.51 0.90 29.67
CA ALA A 279 -4.01 1.98 28.84
C ALA A 279 -4.11 1.53 27.37
N ILE A 280 -5.32 1.33 26.86
CA ILE A 280 -5.54 0.82 25.50
C ILE A 280 -5.21 1.96 24.52
N PRO A 281 -4.27 1.76 23.58
CA PRO A 281 -3.97 2.78 22.58
C PRO A 281 -5.17 2.99 21.67
N THR A 282 -5.50 4.25 21.41
CA THR A 282 -6.62 4.62 20.54
C THR A 282 -6.10 5.14 19.21
N LEU A 283 -6.71 4.71 18.11
CA LEU A 283 -6.41 5.24 16.78
C LEU A 283 -7.02 6.64 16.63
N SER A 284 -6.23 7.60 16.14
CA SER A 284 -6.67 8.97 15.90
C SER A 284 -6.20 9.43 14.52
N ARG A 285 -6.99 10.25 13.80
CA ARG A 285 -6.54 10.80 12.51
C ARG A 285 -5.38 11.75 12.73
N CYS A 286 -4.42 11.73 11.82
CA CYS A 286 -3.35 12.71 11.74
C CYS A 286 -3.10 13.09 10.28
N ARG A 287 -2.34 14.16 10.08
CA ARG A 287 -1.85 14.53 8.75
C ARG A 287 -0.96 13.40 8.20
N ALA A 288 -1.16 13.05 6.94
CA ALA A 288 -0.28 12.15 6.21
C ALA A 288 0.75 12.92 5.37
N TYR A 289 1.94 12.34 5.22
CA TYR A 289 3.11 12.96 4.58
C TYR A 289 3.63 12.13 3.41
N ALA A 290 4.05 12.77 2.31
CA ALA A 290 4.44 12.09 1.08
C ALA A 290 5.86 11.50 1.16
N ARG A 291 6.01 10.17 1.05
CA ARG A 291 7.30 9.47 1.02
C ARG A 291 7.85 9.35 -0.41
N ASN A 292 9.17 9.47 -0.53
CA ASN A 292 9.86 9.20 -1.79
C ASN A 292 10.24 7.73 -1.88
N TYR A 293 9.56 6.99 -2.75
CA TYR A 293 9.86 5.60 -3.05
C TYR A 293 9.91 5.38 -4.56
N PRO A 294 10.82 4.55 -5.10
CA PRO A 294 11.98 3.97 -4.42
C PRO A 294 12.96 5.03 -3.89
N PRO A 295 13.68 4.79 -2.79
CA PRO A 295 14.70 5.72 -2.31
C PRO A 295 15.81 5.81 -3.36
N GLY A 296 16.13 7.02 -3.81
CA GLY A 296 17.15 7.16 -4.84
C GLY A 296 18.55 6.95 -4.28
N GLY A 297 19.27 5.94 -4.76
CA GLY A 297 20.60 5.56 -4.27
C GLY A 297 21.22 4.36 -5.01
N THR A 298 22.22 3.73 -4.38
CA THR A 298 23.18 2.72 -4.89
C THR A 298 22.59 1.47 -5.57
N MET A 299 21.28 1.24 -5.48
CA MET A 299 20.60 0.08 -6.08
C MET A 299 19.49 0.55 -7.02
N PRO A 300 19.55 0.25 -8.33
CA PRO A 300 18.57 0.72 -9.30
C PRO A 300 17.28 -0.12 -9.23
N LEU A 301 16.35 0.26 -8.35
CA LEU A 301 14.97 -0.27 -8.34
C LEU A 301 14.19 0.38 -9.49
N SER A 302 13.47 -0.41 -10.28
CA SER A 302 12.59 0.08 -11.37
C SER A 302 11.21 -0.49 -11.18
N LEU A 303 10.28 0.36 -10.73
CA LEU A 303 8.90 -0.05 -10.49
C LEU A 303 8.31 -0.74 -11.73
N PRO A 304 7.48 -1.78 -11.59
CA PRO A 304 6.89 -2.48 -12.73
C PRO A 304 5.86 -1.62 -13.47
N VAL A 305 5.36 -2.12 -14.59
CA VAL A 305 4.10 -1.62 -15.16
C VAL A 305 2.92 -2.20 -14.38
N TRP A 306 1.84 -1.44 -14.24
CA TRP A 306 0.70 -1.77 -13.41
C TRP A 306 -0.60 -1.76 -14.21
N ASN A 307 -1.44 -2.75 -13.94
CA ASN A 307 -2.85 -2.75 -14.28
C ASN A 307 -3.63 -2.90 -12.96
N ILE A 308 -4.40 -1.90 -12.59
CA ILE A 308 -5.12 -1.84 -11.32
C ILE A 308 -6.61 -1.83 -11.61
N THR A 309 -7.33 -2.79 -11.08
CA THR A 309 -8.77 -2.92 -11.29
C THR A 309 -9.53 -2.73 -9.99
N THR A 310 -10.68 -2.07 -10.05
CA THR A 310 -11.57 -1.88 -8.90
C THR A 310 -13.03 -1.85 -9.31
N GLY A 311 -13.93 -2.21 -8.40
CA GLY A 311 -15.37 -2.05 -8.60
C GLY A 311 -15.86 -0.69 -8.11
N LEU A 312 -16.82 -0.11 -8.82
CA LEU A 312 -17.51 1.12 -8.41
C LEU A 312 -18.27 0.94 -7.07
N GLN A 313 -18.72 -0.29 -6.79
CA GLN A 313 -19.40 -0.64 -5.53
C GLN A 313 -18.46 -1.21 -4.47
N SER A 314 -17.14 -1.18 -4.69
CA SER A 314 -16.16 -1.62 -3.71
C SER A 314 -15.94 -0.54 -2.64
N PRO A 315 -15.89 -0.88 -1.34
CA PRO A 315 -15.46 0.06 -0.30
C PRO A 315 -13.96 0.42 -0.40
N LEU A 316 -13.18 -0.36 -1.16
CA LEU A 316 -11.74 -0.16 -1.38
C LEU A 316 -11.44 0.72 -2.61
N SER A 317 -12.47 1.27 -3.27
CA SER A 317 -12.27 2.01 -4.52
C SER A 317 -11.41 3.25 -4.33
N ASP A 318 -11.66 4.08 -3.31
CA ASP A 318 -10.87 5.30 -3.08
C ASP A 318 -9.40 5.00 -2.77
N THR A 319 -9.12 3.98 -1.95
CA THR A 319 -7.75 3.58 -1.60
C THR A 319 -7.02 2.99 -2.80
N THR A 320 -7.74 2.27 -3.67
CA THR A 320 -7.20 1.75 -4.93
C THR A 320 -6.82 2.89 -5.90
N HIS A 321 -7.70 3.90 -6.05
CA HIS A 321 -7.39 5.09 -6.84
C HIS A 321 -6.27 5.94 -6.23
N GLU A 322 -6.17 5.98 -4.89
CA GLU A 322 -5.06 6.61 -4.19
C GLU A 322 -3.73 5.93 -4.50
N LEU A 323 -3.67 4.59 -4.42
CA LEU A 323 -2.48 3.81 -4.77
C LEU A 323 -2.03 4.13 -6.20
N ALA A 324 -2.96 4.11 -7.16
CA ALA A 324 -2.62 4.40 -8.55
C ALA A 324 -2.03 5.80 -8.73
N ARG A 325 -2.60 6.81 -8.08
CA ARG A 325 -2.05 8.18 -8.09
C ARG A 325 -0.65 8.24 -7.49
N MET A 326 -0.41 7.52 -6.39
CA MET A 326 0.92 7.46 -5.76
C MET A 326 1.95 6.76 -6.64
N LEU A 327 1.58 5.66 -7.27
CA LEU A 327 2.43 4.94 -8.24
C LEU A 327 2.78 5.83 -9.44
N GLN A 328 1.79 6.50 -10.04
CA GLN A 328 2.03 7.43 -11.15
C GLN A 328 2.97 8.57 -10.75
N ARG A 329 2.77 9.18 -9.58
CA ARG A 329 3.67 10.21 -9.05
C ARG A 329 5.08 9.68 -8.85
N SER A 330 5.23 8.50 -8.26
CA SER A 330 6.53 7.87 -8.02
C SER A 330 7.25 7.55 -9.34
N ILE A 331 6.58 6.93 -10.30
CA ILE A 331 7.12 6.59 -11.62
C ILE A 331 7.54 7.87 -12.36
N ALA A 332 6.71 8.91 -12.37
CA ALA A 332 7.06 10.19 -13.00
C ALA A 332 8.35 10.77 -12.40
N ARG A 333 8.48 10.80 -11.07
CA ARG A 333 9.70 11.25 -10.38
C ARG A 333 10.90 10.39 -10.73
N GLN A 334 10.72 9.07 -10.78
CA GLN A 334 11.80 8.14 -11.09
C GLN A 334 12.32 8.37 -12.52
N ILE A 335 11.42 8.53 -13.48
CA ILE A 335 11.77 8.81 -14.87
C ILE A 335 12.49 10.15 -14.97
N LEU A 336 11.96 11.21 -14.36
CA LEU A 336 12.63 12.52 -14.30
C LEU A 336 14.06 12.39 -13.75
N LYS A 337 14.22 11.69 -12.61
CA LYS A 337 15.51 11.52 -11.97
C LYS A 337 16.48 10.73 -12.84
N SER A 338 16.01 9.68 -13.51
CA SER A 338 16.83 8.88 -14.43
C SER A 338 17.29 9.67 -15.66
N HIS A 339 16.42 10.53 -16.21
CA HIS A 339 16.70 11.28 -17.43
C HIS A 339 17.49 12.57 -17.17
N SER A 340 17.19 13.28 -16.09
CA SER A 340 17.72 14.63 -15.82
C SER A 340 18.67 14.71 -14.62
N GLY A 341 18.74 13.67 -13.80
CA GLY A 341 19.45 13.68 -12.50
C GLY A 341 18.78 14.56 -11.43
N ARG A 342 17.69 15.27 -11.76
CA ARG A 342 16.97 16.19 -10.87
C ARG A 342 15.78 15.50 -10.22
N SER A 343 15.39 16.01 -9.05
CA SER A 343 14.15 15.58 -8.35
C SER A 343 13.00 16.57 -8.49
N ARG A 344 13.22 17.70 -9.19
CA ARG A 344 12.25 18.80 -9.34
C ARG A 344 11.96 19.08 -10.80
N TRP A 345 10.70 19.35 -11.10
CA TRP A 345 10.21 19.83 -12.40
C TRP A 345 10.67 21.29 -12.63
N LEU A 346 10.94 21.66 -13.87
CA LEU A 346 11.27 23.02 -14.30
C LEU A 346 10.01 23.87 -14.46
N ASP A 347 8.97 23.29 -15.07
CA ASP A 347 7.71 23.95 -15.33
C ASP A 347 6.52 22.98 -15.25
N ALA A 348 5.32 23.52 -15.38
CA ALA A 348 4.09 22.73 -15.37
C ALA A 348 3.91 21.85 -16.63
N ALA A 349 4.61 22.16 -17.73
CA ALA A 349 4.52 21.40 -18.98
C ALA A 349 5.37 20.12 -18.93
N GLU A 350 6.61 20.21 -18.44
CA GLU A 350 7.51 19.09 -18.14
C GLU A 350 6.85 18.15 -17.14
N LYS A 351 6.22 18.70 -16.08
CA LYS A 351 5.45 17.89 -15.12
C LYS A 351 4.36 17.06 -15.81
N ARG A 352 3.53 17.69 -16.65
CA ARG A 352 2.45 16.99 -17.38
C ARG A 352 2.99 15.91 -18.30
N GLN A 353 4.10 16.17 -18.98
CA GLN A 353 4.74 15.19 -19.86
C GLN A 353 5.13 13.92 -19.09
N TYR A 354 5.80 14.06 -17.93
CA TYR A 354 6.18 12.90 -17.12
C TYR A 354 4.97 12.22 -16.46
N GLU A 355 3.93 12.96 -16.08
CA GLU A 355 2.67 12.40 -15.60
C GLU A 355 1.96 11.56 -16.68
N ASP A 356 1.96 12.01 -17.94
CA ASP A 356 1.34 11.28 -19.05
C ASP A 356 2.11 9.99 -19.38
N ILE A 357 3.45 10.03 -19.33
CA ILE A 357 4.28 8.81 -19.44
C ILE A 357 3.97 7.85 -18.29
N ALA A 358 3.82 8.36 -17.06
CA ALA A 358 3.52 7.53 -15.90
C ALA A 358 2.11 6.92 -15.96
N LYS A 359 1.11 7.63 -16.50
CA LYS A 359 -0.22 7.08 -16.78
C LYS A 359 -0.15 5.90 -17.75
N GLY A 360 0.69 5.97 -18.78
CA GLY A 360 0.91 4.84 -19.69
C GLY A 360 1.56 3.61 -19.06
N ARG A 361 2.13 3.75 -17.84
CA ARG A 361 2.69 2.64 -17.05
C ARG A 361 1.79 2.16 -15.92
N VAL A 362 0.72 2.90 -15.59
CA VAL A 362 -0.23 2.57 -14.52
C VAL A 362 -1.63 2.76 -15.07
N GLU A 363 -2.18 1.68 -15.61
CA GLU A 363 -3.54 1.58 -16.10
C GLU A 363 -4.48 1.32 -14.92
N VAL A 364 -5.61 2.03 -14.87
CA VAL A 364 -6.61 1.91 -13.80
C VAL A 364 -7.98 1.77 -14.43
N ASP A 365 -8.63 0.64 -14.19
CA ASP A 365 -9.94 0.33 -14.74
C ASP A 365 -10.97 0.16 -13.62
N SER A 366 -12.11 0.81 -13.79
CA SER A 366 -13.25 0.72 -12.86
C SER A 366 -14.40 -0.03 -13.53
N HIS A 367 -14.93 -1.04 -12.85
CA HIS A 367 -16.00 -1.88 -13.38
C HIS A 367 -17.30 -1.71 -12.56
N GLU A 368 -18.43 -2.01 -13.20
CA GLU A 368 -19.71 -2.07 -12.50
C GLU A 368 -19.70 -3.19 -11.44
N GLY A 369 -20.43 -2.99 -10.35
CA GLY A 369 -20.44 -3.92 -9.22
C GLY A 369 -19.17 -3.86 -8.37
N VAL A 370 -18.87 -4.98 -7.70
CA VAL A 370 -17.67 -5.13 -6.85
C VAL A 370 -16.42 -5.41 -7.69
N GLY A 371 -16.59 -6.03 -8.86
CA GLY A 371 -15.53 -6.26 -9.84
C GLY A 371 -14.42 -7.19 -9.34
N LEU A 372 -14.73 -8.21 -8.53
CA LEU A 372 -13.74 -9.24 -8.14
C LEU A 372 -13.57 -10.26 -9.28
N TRP A 373 -12.37 -10.80 -9.43
CA TRP A 373 -12.06 -11.93 -10.31
C TRP A 373 -12.72 -13.23 -9.84
N THR A 374 -12.79 -13.46 -8.51
CA THR A 374 -13.28 -14.70 -7.90
C THR A 374 -14.80 -14.73 -7.61
N GLN A 375 -15.63 -14.05 -8.39
CA GLN A 375 -17.08 -13.99 -8.11
C GLN A 375 -17.85 -15.27 -8.48
N PRO A 376 -18.79 -15.72 -7.62
CA PRO A 376 -19.58 -16.94 -7.85
C PRO A 376 -20.75 -16.75 -8.84
N ASP A 377 -21.28 -15.53 -9.01
CA ASP A 377 -22.49 -15.24 -9.81
C ASP A 377 -22.21 -14.84 -11.28
N ALA A 378 -20.96 -14.97 -11.75
CA ALA A 378 -20.67 -14.73 -13.16
C ALA A 378 -21.15 -15.93 -13.98
N ASP A 379 -22.43 -15.88 -14.39
CA ASP A 379 -23.10 -16.78 -15.34
C ASP A 379 -22.52 -16.64 -16.78
N VAL A 380 -21.22 -16.39 -16.89
CA VAL A 380 -20.51 -16.21 -18.15
C VAL A 380 -19.26 -17.05 -18.04
N GLU A 381 -19.19 -18.08 -18.89
CA GLU A 381 -18.03 -18.95 -19.14
C GLU A 381 -16.72 -18.18 -19.47
N GLN A 382 -16.74 -16.84 -19.46
CA GLN A 382 -15.63 -15.96 -19.76
C GLN A 382 -15.72 -14.70 -18.88
N ASN A 383 -14.78 -14.51 -17.96
CA ASN A 383 -14.57 -13.23 -17.30
C ASN A 383 -13.71 -12.36 -18.25
N PRO A 384 -14.30 -11.43 -19.04
CA PRO A 384 -13.58 -10.71 -20.08
C PRO A 384 -12.45 -9.86 -19.51
N GLN A 385 -12.66 -9.30 -18.31
CA GLN A 385 -11.66 -8.52 -17.59
C GLN A 385 -10.40 -9.36 -17.30
N LEU A 386 -10.59 -10.61 -16.85
CA LEU A 386 -9.47 -11.48 -16.55
C LEU A 386 -8.72 -11.93 -17.82
N GLN A 387 -9.44 -12.13 -18.93
CA GLN A 387 -8.84 -12.41 -20.23
C GLN A 387 -8.01 -11.21 -20.73
N GLU A 388 -8.53 -9.99 -20.60
CA GLU A 388 -7.81 -8.75 -20.93
C GLU A 388 -6.52 -8.62 -20.12
N ILE A 389 -6.57 -8.92 -18.82
CA ILE A 389 -5.39 -8.91 -17.94
C ILE A 389 -4.36 -9.95 -18.40
N GLY A 390 -4.78 -11.16 -18.77
CA GLY A 390 -3.83 -12.16 -19.26
C GLY A 390 -3.20 -11.78 -20.60
N ILE A 391 -3.97 -11.20 -21.52
CA ILE A 391 -3.45 -10.65 -22.78
C ILE A 391 -2.45 -9.52 -22.50
N TRP A 392 -2.79 -8.62 -21.59
CA TRP A 392 -1.92 -7.53 -21.15
C TRP A 392 -0.62 -8.07 -20.55
N MET A 393 -0.70 -9.07 -19.65
CA MET A 393 0.48 -9.72 -19.06
C MET A 393 1.39 -10.33 -20.13
N LYS A 394 0.82 -11.02 -21.11
CA LYS A 394 1.58 -11.58 -22.23
C LYS A 394 2.38 -10.50 -22.95
N GLN A 395 1.73 -9.39 -23.31
CA GLN A 395 2.39 -8.29 -24.01
C GLN A 395 3.51 -7.66 -23.17
N ARG A 396 3.28 -7.42 -21.88
CA ARG A 396 4.25 -6.73 -21.01
C ARG A 396 5.42 -7.60 -20.57
N LEU A 397 5.27 -8.93 -20.59
CA LEU A 397 6.31 -9.89 -20.21
C LEU A 397 7.11 -10.44 -21.40
N GLU A 398 6.73 -10.10 -22.64
CA GLU A 398 7.50 -10.49 -23.82
C GLU A 398 8.91 -9.85 -23.82
N PRO A 399 9.97 -10.60 -24.13
CA PRO A 399 11.37 -10.15 -24.01
C PRO A 399 11.79 -9.00 -24.95
N GLY A 400 10.88 -8.47 -25.77
CA GLY A 400 11.09 -7.29 -26.63
C GLY A 400 10.29 -6.06 -26.22
N PHE A 401 9.45 -6.15 -25.18
CA PHE A 401 8.60 -5.04 -24.76
C PHE A 401 9.37 -4.08 -23.83
N VAL A 402 9.76 -2.91 -24.35
CA VAL A 402 10.47 -1.84 -23.63
C VAL A 402 9.51 -0.95 -22.86
#